data_AF-A0A7C3GV82-F1
#
_entry.id   AF-A0A7C3GV82-F1
#
_cell.length_a   1.000
_cell.length_b   1.000
_cell.length_c   1.000
_cell.angle_alpha   90.00
_cell.angle_beta   90.00
_cell.angle_gamma   90.00
#
_symmetry.space_group_name_H-M   'P 1'
#
loop_
_entity.id
_entity.type
_entity.pdbx_description
1 polymer ?
#
loop_
_entity_poly.entity_id
_entity_poly.type
_entity_poly.pdbx_seq_one_letter_code
_entity_poly.pdbx_strand_id
1 'polypeptide(L)' 'MKKVLVVKASKVKMTPFVLNDFMQVKQRHGSMTRITKKSLKHLADDLGLPYDDKQIGFTKKLITAYLERQVK' A
#
# COMPACT_ATOMS: atom_id res chain seq x y z
N MET A 1 8.99 45.15 -3.87
CA MET A 1 8.22 45.20 -5.13
C MET A 1 8.05 43.78 -5.65
N LYS A 2 6.83 43.26 -5.83
CA LYS A 2 6.60 41.91 -6.36
C LYS A 2 6.46 41.98 -7.90
N LYS A 3 7.27 41.22 -8.65
CA LYS A 3 7.12 41.09 -10.12
C LYS A 3 5.89 40.23 -10.42
N VAL A 4 4.89 40.81 -11.05
CA VAL A 4 3.70 40.09 -11.54
C VAL A 4 3.86 39.84 -13.04
N LEU A 5 3.78 38.57 -13.43
CA LEU A 5 3.87 38.14 -14.83
C LEU A 5 2.46 37.86 -15.34
N VAL A 6 1.92 38.77 -16.15
CA VAL A 6 0.60 38.61 -16.76
C VAL A 6 0.74 37.74 -18.01
N VAL A 7 0.13 36.55 -17.99
CA VAL A 7 0.13 35.62 -19.12
C VAL A 7 -1.24 35.57 -19.80
N LYS A 8 -1.24 35.45 -21.13
CA LYS A 8 -2.48 35.27 -21.91
C LYS A 8 -3.10 33.91 -21.59
N ALA A 9 -4.43 33.86 -21.43
CA ALA A 9 -5.16 32.62 -21.08
C ALA A 9 -4.83 31.44 -22.02
N SER A 10 -4.61 31.71 -23.31
CA SER A 10 -4.23 30.71 -24.32
C SER A 10 -2.84 30.08 -24.12
N LYS A 11 -1.98 30.67 -23.28
CA LYS A 11 -0.65 30.13 -22.93
C LYS A 11 -0.66 29.36 -21.61
N VAL A 12 -1.81 29.25 -20.95
CA VAL A 12 -1.95 28.50 -19.70
C VAL A 12 -2.48 27.10 -20.02
N LYS A 13 -1.60 26.10 -19.92
CA LYS A 13 -2.01 24.69 -19.97
C LYS A 13 -2.62 24.33 -18.62
N MET A 14 -3.94 24.38 -18.51
CA MET A 14 -4.65 23.87 -17.33
C MET A 14 -4.60 22.35 -17.34
N THR A 15 -3.85 21.77 -16.41
CA THR A 15 -3.99 20.35 -16.06
C THR A 15 -5.09 20.25 -15.01
N PRO A 16 -6.29 19.74 -15.36
CA PRO A 16 -7.37 19.59 -14.39
C PRO A 16 -6.90 18.68 -13.26
N PHE A 17 -7.18 19.09 -12.02
CA PHE A 17 -6.87 18.29 -10.86
C PHE A 17 -7.90 17.16 -10.75
N VAL A 18 -7.54 15.99 -11.27
CA VAL A 18 -8.39 14.79 -11.18
C VAL A 18 -8.14 14.12 -9.83
N LEU A 19 -9.05 14.32 -8.88
CA LEU A 19 -8.93 13.78 -7.52
C LEU A 19 -8.69 12.26 -7.52
N ASN A 20 -9.26 11.54 -8.50
CA ASN A 20 -9.10 10.08 -8.64
C ASN A 20 -7.67 9.64 -8.99
N ASP A 21 -6.85 10.51 -9.59
CA ASP A 21 -5.44 10.19 -9.89
C ASP A 21 -4.57 10.22 -8.62
N PHE A 22 -5.05 10.89 -7.58
CA PHE A 22 -4.37 11.09 -6.31
C PHE A 22 -5.03 10.36 -5.14
N MET A 23 -6.23 9.82 -5.35
CA MET A 23 -6.86 8.91 -4.41
C MET A 23 -6.57 7.48 -4.85
N GLN A 24 -6.14 6.63 -3.91
CA GLN A 24 -6.27 5.18 -4.10
C GLN A 24 -7.76 4.84 -4.13
N VAL A 25 -8.38 4.96 -5.30
CA VAL A 25 -9.78 4.58 -5.55
C VAL A 25 -9.87 3.08 -5.34
N LYS A 26 -10.23 2.68 -4.12
CA LYS A 26 -10.76 1.37 -3.74
C LYS A 26 -10.14 0.18 -4.49
N GLN A 27 -8.93 -0.21 -4.10
CA GLN A 27 -8.53 -1.61 -4.17
C GLN A 27 -7.95 -2.09 -2.84
N ARG A 28 -8.65 -1.82 -1.73
CA ARG A 28 -8.53 -2.67 -0.53
C ARG A 28 -9.43 -3.92 -0.60
N HIS A 29 -9.96 -4.22 -1.79
CA HIS A 29 -10.59 -5.50 -2.12
C HIS A 29 -9.86 -6.24 -3.25
N GLY A 30 -8.69 -5.74 -3.68
CA GLY A 30 -7.76 -6.57 -4.44
C GLY A 30 -7.23 -7.61 -3.47
N SER A 31 -7.53 -8.89 -3.74
CA SER A 31 -7.18 -10.06 -2.94
C SER A 31 -6.06 -9.77 -1.95
N MET A 32 -6.37 -9.66 -0.64
CA MET A 32 -5.32 -9.59 0.36
C MET A 32 -4.39 -10.75 0.09
N THR A 33 -3.19 -10.43 -0.39
CA THR A 33 -2.27 -11.43 -0.96
C THR A 33 -2.10 -12.51 0.07
N ARG A 34 -2.59 -13.70 -0.25
CA ARG A 34 -2.65 -14.83 0.68
C ARG A 34 -1.27 -15.01 1.29
N ILE A 35 -1.14 -14.76 2.59
CA ILE A 35 0.17 -14.82 3.25
C ILE A 35 0.69 -16.24 3.11
N THR A 36 1.87 -16.37 2.51
CA THR A 36 2.54 -17.67 2.34
C THR A 36 3.61 -17.83 3.41
N LYS A 37 3.99 -19.08 3.67
CA LYS A 37 5.15 -19.33 4.55
C LYS A 37 6.42 -18.72 3.96
N LYS A 38 6.56 -18.71 2.63
CA LYS A 38 7.73 -18.17 1.91
C LYS A 38 7.87 -16.65 2.13
N SER A 39 6.78 -15.90 2.05
CA SER A 39 6.82 -14.45 2.31
C SER A 39 7.17 -14.12 3.76
N LEU A 40 6.70 -14.91 4.72
CA LEU A 40 7.04 -14.73 6.13
C LEU A 40 8.51 -15.08 6.44
N LYS A 41 9.05 -16.12 5.79
CA LYS A 41 10.47 -16.47 5.91
C LYS A 41 11.36 -15.38 5.35
N HIS A 42 11.07 -14.91 4.12
CA HIS A 42 11.80 -13.80 3.51
C HIS A 42 11.77 -12.54 4.38
N LEU A 43 10.61 -12.20 4.95
CA LEU A 43 10.49 -11.06 5.85
C LEU A 43 11.32 -11.25 7.14
N ALA A 44 11.36 -12.45 7.69
CA ALA A 44 12.18 -12.73 8.86
C ALA A 44 13.68 -12.66 8.53
N ASP A 45 14.08 -13.14 7.35
CA ASP A 45 15.46 -13.03 6.84
C ASP A 45 15.86 -11.57 6.65
N ASP A 46 15.01 -10.74 6.03
CA ASP A 46 15.24 -9.30 5.83
C ASP A 46 15.40 -8.55 7.16
N LEU A 47 14.67 -8.99 8.19
CA LEU A 47 14.70 -8.41 9.53
C LEU A 47 15.79 -9.02 10.43
N GLY A 48 16.53 -10.02 9.95
CA GLY A 48 17.52 -10.75 10.75
C GLY A 48 16.92 -11.49 11.95
N LEU A 49 15.65 -11.88 11.87
CA LEU A 49 14.93 -12.55 12.95
C LEU A 49 15.12 -14.06 12.84
N PRO A 50 15.66 -14.73 13.88
CA PRO A 50 15.68 -16.18 13.91
C PRO A 50 14.24 -16.69 13.97
N TYR A 51 13.93 -17.70 13.17
CA TYR A 51 12.61 -18.32 13.15
C TYR A 51 12.69 -19.84 13.16
N ASP A 52 11.68 -20.47 13.75
CA ASP A 52 11.38 -21.88 13.58
C ASP A 52 10.10 -22.08 12.72
N ASP A 53 9.87 -23.31 12.25
CA ASP A 53 8.69 -23.60 11.43
C ASP A 53 7.36 -23.47 12.22
N LYS A 54 7.39 -23.56 13.56
CA LYS A 54 6.21 -23.41 14.42
C LYS A 54 5.78 -21.94 14.50
N GLN A 55 6.73 -21.03 14.66
CA GLN A 55 6.58 -19.58 14.69
C GLN A 55 6.07 -19.08 13.34
N ILE A 56 6.65 -19.53 12.22
CA ILE A 56 6.11 -19.20 10.89
C ILE A 56 4.67 -19.69 10.72
N GLY A 57 4.37 -20.91 11.19
CA GLY A 57 3.01 -21.47 11.17
C GLY A 57 2.01 -20.69 12.02
N PHE A 58 2.40 -20.30 13.23
CA PHE A 58 1.61 -19.50 14.15
C PHE A 58 1.33 -18.11 13.59
N THR A 59 2.38 -17.39 13.17
CA THR A 59 2.29 -16.05 12.61
C THR A 59 1.39 -16.00 11.39
N LYS A 60 1.49 -17.01 10.50
CA LYS A 60 0.59 -17.13 9.36
C LYS A 60 -0.87 -17.18 9.79
N LYS A 61 -1.22 -18.06 10.75
CA LYS A 61 -2.60 -18.18 11.25
C LYS A 61 -3.09 -16.90 11.90
N LEU A 62 -2.25 -16.26 12.71
CA LEU A 62 -2.58 -15.03 13.43
C LEU A 62 -2.90 -13.90 12.46
N ILE A 63 -2.02 -13.64 11.49
CA ILE A 63 -2.23 -12.55 10.54
C ILE A 63 -3.42 -12.87 9.63
N THR A 64 -3.58 -14.11 9.17
CA THR A 64 -4.77 -14.50 8.39
C THR A 64 -6.06 -14.21 9.16
N ALA A 65 -6.17 -14.63 10.42
CA ALA A 65 -7.36 -14.37 11.24
C ALA A 65 -7.60 -12.88 11.48
N TYR A 66 -6.53 -12.10 11.71
CA TYR A 66 -6.62 -10.64 11.86
C TYR A 66 -7.18 -9.99 10.58
N LEU A 67 -6.64 -10.37 9.43
CA LEU A 67 -7.07 -9.84 8.14
C LEU A 67 -8.52 -10.21 7.84
N GLU A 68 -8.92 -11.45 8.09
CA GLU A 68 -10.32 -11.90 7.96
C GLU A 68 -11.26 -11.12 8.87
N ARG A 69 -10.82 -10.75 10.08
CA ARG A 69 -11.62 -9.95 11.02
C ARG A 69 -11.79 -8.49 10.58
N GLN A 70 -10.82 -7.90 9.89
CA GLN A 70 -10.88 -6.53 9.37
C GLN A 70 -11.75 -6.37 8.12
N VAL A 71 -12.12 -7.49 7.48
CA VAL A 71 -12.99 -7.50 6.29
C VAL A 71 -14.48 -7.61 6.67
N LYS A 72 -14.80 -7.87 7.94
CA LYS A 72 -16.15 -7.83 8.51
C LYS A 72 -16.50 -6.44 9.03
#